data_AF-A0A928H4L1-F1
#
_entry.id   AF-A0A928H4L1-F1
#
_cell.length_a   1.000
_cell.length_b   1.000
_cell.length_c   1.000
_cell.angle_alpha   90.00
_cell.angle_beta   90.00
_cell.angle_gamma   90.00
#
_symmetry.space_group_name_H-M   'P 1'
#
loop_
_entity.id
_entity.type
_entity.pdbx_description
1 polymer ?
#
loop_
_entity_poly.entity_id
_entity_poly.type
_entity_poly.pdbx_seq_one_letter_code
_entity_poly.pdbx_strand_id
1 'polypeptide(L)'
;MKKILSILSAALITAFILVGCAKAPTMDASSEEKYKASIEVMAKGMSDTQKQQFEEACEKVRKHHTDKLMKSMSNKKEAQALGLAALNDKTADEIIKEANSL
;
A
#
# COMPACT_ATOMS: atom_id res chain seq x y z
N MET A 1 -7.56 35.74 -29.93
CA MET A 1 -8.57 34.91 -29.22
C MET A 1 -7.96 33.55 -28.86
N LYS A 2 -7.03 33.50 -27.89
CA LYS A 2 -6.27 32.28 -27.52
C LYS A 2 -6.13 32.07 -26.00
N LYS A 3 -6.95 32.75 -25.19
CA LYS A 3 -6.83 32.74 -23.73
C LYS A 3 -7.96 32.04 -22.98
N ILE A 4 -8.92 31.44 -23.70
CA ILE A 4 -10.09 30.76 -23.09
C ILE A 4 -9.88 29.24 -23.03
N LEU A 5 -8.89 28.70 -23.74
CA LEU A 5 -8.60 27.25 -23.80
C LEU A 5 -7.64 26.76 -22.70
N SER A 6 -7.47 27.51 -21.61
CA SER A 6 -6.52 27.18 -20.52
C SER A 6 -7.17 26.99 -19.16
N ILE A 7 -8.52 26.96 -19.08
CA ILE A 7 -9.28 26.91 -17.82
C ILE A 7 -10.06 25.59 -17.67
N LEU A 8 -9.94 24.66 -18.61
CA LEU A 8 -10.64 23.36 -18.55
C LEU A 8 -9.81 22.22 -17.95
N SER A 9 -8.52 22.44 -17.64
CA SER A 9 -7.64 21.39 -17.11
C SER A 9 -7.54 21.35 -15.57
N ALA A 10 -8.22 22.25 -14.85
CA ALA A 10 -8.11 22.36 -13.39
C ALA A 10 -9.35 21.88 -12.61
N ALA A 11 -10.43 21.45 -13.30
CA ALA A 11 -11.71 21.13 -12.65
C ALA A 11 -11.99 19.62 -12.51
N LEU A 12 -11.09 18.73 -12.94
CA LEU A 12 -11.35 17.27 -12.94
C LEU A 12 -10.85 16.56 -11.67
N ILE A 13 -10.12 17.23 -10.78
CA ILE A 13 -9.47 16.56 -9.64
C ILE A 13 -10.33 16.61 -8.36
N THR A 14 -11.33 17.48 -8.28
CA THR A 14 -12.07 17.75 -7.02
C THR A 14 -13.29 16.86 -6.79
N ALA A 15 -13.59 15.90 -7.67
CA ALA A 15 -14.81 15.09 -7.58
C ALA A 15 -14.71 13.80 -6.73
N PHE A 16 -13.56 13.50 -6.12
CA PHE A 16 -13.38 12.26 -5.35
C PHE A 16 -13.59 12.37 -3.82
N ILE A 17 -13.96 13.53 -3.28
CA ILE A 17 -14.00 13.75 -1.81
C ILE A 17 -15.29 13.21 -1.14
N LEU A 18 -16.22 12.60 -1.89
CA LEU A 18 -17.55 12.23 -1.35
C LEU A 18 -17.89 10.73 -1.40
N VAL A 19 -16.89 9.84 -1.38
CA VAL A 19 -17.13 8.41 -1.11
C VAL A 19 -16.62 8.05 0.28
N GLY A 20 -17.48 8.24 1.28
CA GLY A 20 -17.50 7.45 2.51
C GLY A 20 -16.65 7.94 3.67
N CYS A 21 -17.31 8.28 4.78
CA CYS A 21 -16.74 8.38 6.13
C CYS A 21 -16.19 7.04 6.68
N ALA A 22 -15.83 6.09 5.83
CA ALA A 22 -15.15 4.87 6.24
C ALA A 22 -13.66 5.10 6.03
N LYS A 23 -12.88 5.01 7.12
CA LYS A 23 -11.41 5.03 7.08
C LYS A 23 -10.92 4.11 5.94
N ALA A 24 -9.94 4.57 5.16
CA ALA A 24 -9.38 3.79 4.05
C ALA A 24 -9.01 2.37 4.56
N PRO A 25 -9.24 1.31 3.75
CA PRO A 25 -8.93 -0.05 4.18
C PRO A 25 -7.45 -0.16 4.52
N THR A 26 -7.17 -0.86 5.61
CA THR A 26 -5.81 -1.11 6.11
C THR A 26 -5.48 -2.59 5.99
N MET A 27 -4.19 -2.88 5.86
CA MET A 27 -3.69 -4.25 5.78
C MET A 27 -3.88 -5.00 7.11
N ASP A 28 -4.53 -6.16 7.09
CA ASP A 28 -4.46 -7.15 8.17
C ASP A 28 -3.40 -8.20 7.79
N ALA A 29 -2.21 -8.06 8.37
CA ALA A 29 -1.07 -8.95 8.16
C ALA A 29 -0.83 -9.90 9.34
N SER A 30 -1.86 -10.12 10.18
CA SER A 30 -1.76 -11.01 11.35
C SER A 30 -1.69 -12.50 10.99
N SER A 31 -2.06 -12.87 9.76
CA SER A 31 -1.77 -14.18 9.15
C SER A 31 -1.58 -14.04 7.63
N GLU A 32 -1.02 -15.06 7.01
CA GLU A 32 -0.86 -15.11 5.55
C GLU A 32 -2.22 -15.10 4.82
N GLU A 33 -3.25 -15.77 5.36
CA GLU A 33 -4.58 -15.75 4.74
C GLU A 33 -5.20 -14.35 4.79
N LYS A 34 -5.09 -13.69 5.96
CA LYS A 34 -5.60 -12.33 6.16
C LYS A 34 -4.86 -11.29 5.33
N TYR A 35 -3.55 -11.47 5.16
CA TYR A 35 -2.73 -10.63 4.28
C TYR A 35 -3.23 -10.69 2.84
N LYS A 36 -3.44 -11.90 2.31
CA LYS A 36 -3.96 -12.09 0.95
C LYS A 36 -5.36 -11.51 0.78
N ALA A 37 -6.26 -11.78 1.73
CA ALA A 37 -7.60 -11.21 1.72
C ALA A 37 -7.57 -9.67 1.79
N SER A 38 -6.68 -9.09 2.58
CA SER A 38 -6.51 -7.64 2.69
C SER A 38 -6.00 -7.03 1.38
N ILE A 39 -5.06 -7.68 0.69
CA ILE A 39 -4.62 -7.25 -0.64
C ILE A 39 -5.80 -7.20 -1.60
N GLU A 40 -6.61 -8.25 -1.67
CA GLU A 40 -7.77 -8.29 -2.57
C GLU A 40 -8.77 -7.15 -2.28
N VAL A 41 -9.05 -6.90 -1.00
CA VAL A 41 -9.95 -5.82 -0.57
C VAL A 41 -9.36 -4.44 -0.89
N MET A 42 -8.08 -4.21 -0.61
CA MET A 42 -7.41 -2.93 -0.82
C MET A 42 -7.20 -2.65 -2.32
N ALA A 43 -6.95 -3.69 -3.12
CA ALA A 43 -6.81 -3.60 -4.57
C ALA A 43 -8.14 -3.34 -5.31
N LYS A 44 -9.28 -3.43 -4.61
CA LYS A 44 -10.60 -3.20 -5.21
C LYS A 44 -10.75 -1.75 -5.65
N GLY A 45 -10.87 -1.55 -6.96
CA GLY A 45 -11.00 -0.22 -7.56
C GLY A 45 -9.68 0.42 -7.98
N MET A 46 -8.54 -0.22 -7.71
CA MET A 46 -7.26 0.16 -8.30
C MET A 46 -7.20 -0.25 -9.78
N SER A 47 -6.56 0.58 -10.61
CA SER A 47 -6.12 0.17 -11.96
C SER A 47 -5.04 -0.90 -11.88
N ASP A 48 -4.79 -1.62 -12.98
CA ASP A 48 -3.78 -2.68 -12.99
C ASP A 48 -2.38 -2.16 -12.63
N THR A 49 -2.03 -0.95 -13.11
CA THR A 49 -0.77 -0.28 -12.73
C THR A 49 -0.71 0.01 -11.22
N GLN A 50 -1.81 0.49 -10.62
CA GLN A 50 -1.85 0.78 -9.19
C GLN A 50 -1.78 -0.50 -8.35
N LYS A 51 -2.44 -1.57 -8.78
CA LYS A 51 -2.34 -2.89 -8.12
C LYS A 51 -0.92 -3.40 -8.13
N GLN A 52 -0.26 -3.36 -9.30
CA GLN A 52 1.12 -3.78 -9.44
C GLN A 52 2.04 -2.97 -8.51
N GLN A 53 1.92 -1.63 -8.50
CA GLN A 53 2.69 -0.77 -7.62
C GLN A 53 2.47 -1.08 -6.14
N PHE A 54 1.21 -1.35 -5.75
CA PHE A 54 0.86 -1.70 -4.38
C PHE A 54 1.43 -3.07 -3.97
N GLU A 55 1.32 -4.09 -4.82
CA GLU A 55 1.85 -5.43 -4.56
C GLU A 55 3.39 -5.42 -4.47
N GLU A 56 4.07 -4.72 -5.38
CA GLU A 56 5.52 -4.54 -5.35
C GLU A 56 5.96 -3.80 -4.07
N ALA A 57 5.20 -2.78 -3.65
CA ALA A 57 5.46 -2.05 -2.41
C ALA A 57 5.31 -2.95 -1.17
N CYS A 58 4.26 -3.78 -1.11
CA CYS A 58 4.07 -4.76 -0.04
C CYS A 58 5.26 -5.72 0.06
N GLU A 59 5.71 -6.27 -1.08
CA GLU A 59 6.85 -7.17 -1.10
C GLU A 59 8.15 -6.48 -0.67
N LYS A 60 8.41 -5.27 -1.18
CA LYS A 60 9.61 -4.49 -0.85
C LYS A 60 9.69 -4.20 0.65
N VAL A 61 8.60 -3.73 1.26
CA VAL A 61 8.53 -3.43 2.69
C VAL A 61 8.71 -4.71 3.51
N ARG A 62 7.96 -5.77 3.22
CA ARG A 62 8.07 -7.06 3.93
C ARG A 62 9.49 -7.61 3.88
N LYS A 63 10.12 -7.60 2.70
CA LYS A 63 11.48 -8.09 2.51
C LYS A 63 12.48 -7.23 3.27
N HIS A 64 12.39 -5.91 3.19
CA HIS A 64 13.28 -5.01 3.93
C HIS A 64 13.25 -5.28 5.44
N HIS A 65 12.05 -5.38 6.03
CA HIS A 65 11.92 -5.66 7.46
C HIS A 65 12.41 -7.07 7.81
N THR A 66 12.11 -8.07 6.99
CA THR A 66 12.66 -9.44 7.16
C THR A 66 14.19 -9.42 7.14
N ASP A 67 14.80 -8.77 6.15
CA ASP A 67 16.27 -8.71 6.00
C ASP A 67 16.92 -7.95 7.15
N LYS A 68 16.28 -6.89 7.66
CA LYS A 68 16.74 -6.15 8.83
C LYS A 68 16.71 -7.02 10.09
N LEU A 69 15.64 -7.79 10.28
CA LEU A 69 15.51 -8.71 11.40
C LEU A 69 16.48 -9.88 11.29
N MET A 70 16.68 -10.46 10.10
CA MET A 70 17.66 -11.53 9.88
C MET A 70 19.09 -11.14 10.27
N LYS A 71 19.42 -9.84 10.26
CA LYS A 71 20.71 -9.34 10.75
C LYS A 71 20.82 -9.32 12.28
N SER A 72 19.69 -9.27 12.99
CA SER A 72 19.63 -9.20 14.46
C SER A 72 19.14 -10.49 15.14
N MET A 73 18.50 -11.40 14.40
CA MET A 73 18.00 -12.68 14.92
C MET A 73 18.41 -13.86 14.03
N SER A 74 18.77 -14.98 14.66
CA SER A 74 19.15 -16.22 13.97
C SER A 74 17.96 -17.12 13.60
N ASN A 75 16.72 -16.65 13.75
CA ASN A 75 15.51 -17.40 13.45
C ASN A 75 14.79 -16.86 12.21
N LYS A 76 14.94 -17.57 11.09
CA LYS A 76 14.34 -17.19 9.81
C LYS A 76 12.81 -17.13 9.83
N LYS A 77 12.16 -18.08 10.50
CA LYS A 77 10.70 -18.17 10.51
C LYS A 77 10.08 -17.00 11.26
N GLU A 78 10.70 -16.64 12.38
CA GLU A 78 10.29 -15.50 13.20
C GLU A 78 10.54 -14.17 12.49
N ALA A 79 11.70 -14.01 11.85
CA ALA A 79 12.00 -12.82 11.04
C ALA A 79 10.98 -12.61 9.91
N GLN A 80 10.54 -13.69 9.25
CA GLN A 80 9.52 -13.63 8.21
C GLN A 80 8.14 -13.23 8.76
N ALA A 81 7.73 -13.81 9.90
CA ALA A 81 6.45 -13.47 10.54
C ALA A 81 6.42 -12.00 10.98
N LEU A 82 7.51 -11.51 11.58
CA LEU A 82 7.64 -10.11 12.01
C LEU A 82 7.77 -9.16 10.81
N GLY A 83 8.43 -9.59 9.74
CA GLY A 83 8.51 -8.83 8.48
C GLY A 83 7.15 -8.67 7.82
N LEU A 84 6.28 -9.69 7.90
CA LEU A 84 4.88 -9.60 7.47
C LEU A 84 4.08 -8.64 8.36
N ALA A 85 4.22 -8.77 9.69
CA ALA A 85 3.56 -7.90 10.67
C ALA A 85 3.91 -6.41 10.50
N ALA A 86 5.05 -6.09 9.89
CA ALA A 86 5.44 -4.71 9.59
C ALA A 86 4.48 -3.99 8.62
N LEU A 87 3.62 -4.72 7.91
CA LEU A 87 2.60 -4.14 7.03
C LEU A 87 1.27 -3.86 7.76
N ASN A 88 1.07 -4.39 8.97
CA ASN A 88 -0.22 -4.35 9.66
C ASN A 88 -0.70 -2.92 9.91
N ASP A 89 -2.01 -2.71 9.79
CA ASP A 89 -2.72 -1.44 10.01
C ASP A 89 -2.32 -0.29 9.07
N LYS A 90 -1.50 -0.55 8.03
CA LYS A 90 -1.13 0.45 7.03
C LYS A 90 -2.10 0.47 5.86
N THR A 91 -2.39 1.67 5.38
CA THR A 91 -3.09 1.90 4.11
C THR A 91 -2.16 1.62 2.92
N ALA A 92 -2.73 1.47 1.72
CA ALA A 92 -1.96 1.27 0.50
C ALA A 92 -0.96 2.42 0.26
N ASP A 93 -1.40 3.67 0.47
CA ASP A 93 -0.57 4.85 0.29
C ASP A 93 0.61 4.90 1.28
N GLU A 94 0.38 4.50 2.53
CA GLU A 94 1.45 4.41 3.53
C GLU A 94 2.48 3.33 3.18
N ILE A 95 2.02 2.17 2.68
CA ILE A 95 2.89 1.08 2.23
C ILE A 95 3.73 1.53 1.02
N ILE A 96 3.12 2.18 0.02
CA ILE A 96 3.82 2.71 -1.15
C ILE A 96 4.82 3.79 -0.75
N LYS A 97 4.43 4.70 0.13
CA LYS A 97 5.30 5.77 0.63
C LYS A 97 6.51 5.21 1.37
N GLU A 98 6.31 4.20 2.22
CA GLU A 98 7.40 3.52 2.90
C GLU A 98 8.31 2.81 1.90
N ALA A 99 7.75 2.02 0.97
CA ALA A 99 8.52 1.35 -0.07
C ALA A 99 9.40 2.31 -0.88
N ASN A 100 8.90 3.51 -1.19
CA ASN A 100 9.67 4.55 -1.90
C ASN A 100 10.78 5.20 -1.06
N SER A 101 10.73 5.03 0.27
CA SER A 101 11.73 5.56 1.22
C SER A 101 12.81 4.53 1.59
N LEU A 102 12.68 3.28 1.14
CA LEU A 102 13.61 2.17 1.34
C LEU A 102 14.63 2.06 0.20
#